data_AF-A0A443NJX8-F1
#
_entry.id   AF-A0A443NJX8-F1
#
_cell.length_a   1.000
_cell.length_b   1.000
_cell.length_c   1.000
_cell.angle_alpha   90.00
_cell.angle_beta   90.00
_cell.angle_gamma   90.00
#
_symmetry.space_group_name_H-M   'P 1'
#
loop_
_entity.id
_entity.type
_entity.pdbx_description
1 polymer ?
#
loop_
_entity_poly.entity_id
_entity_poly.type
_entity_poly.pdbx_seq_one_letter_code
_entity_poly.pdbx_strand_id
1 'polypeptide(L)'
;MHVKEYQATVKFYWASFLVQSNSDNPSMHSIFNQIVMADSVTKHAENWKGVDFLIFNTYEWWMNHLKMKALSPGWNNPDGIKCAMETTPVLNMSMPLDVGTDWQMFAIAANVTRSIKVPIYFLNITTLSEYRKHAHASVYTIRQGKMLTPEQKADPLTYADCIHWCPPGLPETWNELLYARIASHW
;
A
#
# COMPACT_ATOMS: atom_id res chain seq x y z
N MET A 1 -13.00 -13.42 2.74
CA MET A 1 -13.40 -14.07 4.00
C MET A 1 -14.90 -13.95 4.18
N HIS A 2 -15.58 -15.03 4.58
CA HIS A 2 -17.00 -14.99 4.95
C HIS A 2 -17.14 -15.43 6.40
N VAL A 3 -17.74 -14.58 7.23
CA VAL A 3 -17.97 -14.83 8.65
C VAL A 3 -19.45 -15.17 8.81
N LYS A 4 -19.75 -16.47 8.73
CA LYS A 4 -21.12 -16.99 8.62
C LYS A 4 -22.03 -16.54 9.76
N GLU A 5 -21.53 -16.56 10.99
CA GLU A 5 -22.26 -16.21 12.22
C GLU A 5 -22.82 -14.79 12.18
N TYR A 6 -22.12 -13.87 11.52
CA TYR A 6 -22.50 -12.46 11.42
C TYR A 6 -23.07 -12.10 10.04
N GLN A 7 -23.21 -13.09 9.14
CA GLN A 7 -23.54 -12.89 7.72
C GLN A 7 -22.65 -11.83 7.03
N ALA A 8 -21.43 -11.65 7.53
CA ALA A 8 -20.52 -10.62 7.05
C ALA A 8 -19.54 -11.18 6.01
N THR A 9 -19.11 -10.33 5.08
CA THR A 9 -18.04 -10.67 4.14
C THR A 9 -16.99 -9.58 4.07
N VAL A 10 -15.73 -9.99 4.02
CA VAL A 10 -14.60 -9.12 3.69
C VAL A 10 -14.03 -9.62 2.37
N LYS A 11 -14.03 -8.77 1.35
CA LYS A 11 -13.61 -9.12 -0.01
C LYS A 11 -12.50 -8.19 -0.47
N PHE A 12 -11.58 -8.73 -1.25
CA PHE A 12 -10.58 -7.98 -1.98
C PHE A 12 -10.89 -8.10 -3.47
N TYR A 13 -10.87 -6.97 -4.18
CA TYR A 13 -11.09 -6.90 -5.62
C TYR A 13 -9.86 -6.23 -6.27
N TRP A 14 -9.25 -6.91 -7.23
CA TRP A 14 -8.03 -6.42 -7.89
C TRP A 14 -8.36 -5.36 -8.94
N ALA A 15 -7.91 -4.13 -8.68
CA ALA A 15 -7.93 -3.01 -9.64
C ALA A 15 -6.81 -2.02 -9.29
N SER A 16 -5.55 -2.36 -9.62
CA SER A 16 -4.36 -1.62 -9.15
C SER A 16 -4.40 -0.12 -9.44
N PHE A 17 -5.03 0.27 -10.54
CA PHE A 17 -5.18 1.66 -10.98
C PHE A 17 -6.59 2.22 -10.79
N LEU A 18 -7.52 1.44 -10.21
CA LEU A 18 -8.98 1.67 -10.12
C LEU A 18 -9.71 1.76 -11.47
N VAL A 19 -9.13 2.46 -12.44
CA VAL A 19 -9.56 2.48 -13.83
C VAL A 19 -9.06 1.26 -14.57
N GLN A 20 -9.69 0.95 -15.70
CA GLN A 20 -9.30 -0.16 -16.54
C GLN A 20 -7.86 -0.02 -17.03
N SER A 21 -7.14 -1.13 -16.98
CA SER A 21 -5.74 -1.19 -17.37
C SER A 21 -5.40 -2.53 -18.02
N ASN A 22 -4.26 -2.59 -18.69
CA ASN A 22 -3.71 -3.88 -19.14
C ASN A 22 -3.21 -4.76 -17.98
N SER A 23 -3.23 -4.27 -16.74
CA SER A 23 -2.74 -4.95 -15.52
C SER A 23 -3.87 -5.49 -14.62
N ASP A 24 -5.11 -5.54 -15.12
CA ASP A 24 -6.29 -5.93 -14.35
C ASP A 24 -6.40 -7.44 -14.09
N ASN A 25 -5.55 -8.26 -14.72
CA ASN A 25 -5.50 -9.70 -14.46
C ASN A 25 -4.60 -9.99 -13.24
N PRO A 26 -5.14 -10.45 -12.09
CA PRO A 26 -4.36 -10.68 -10.89
C PRO A 26 -3.32 -11.81 -11.01
N SER A 27 -3.40 -12.66 -12.03
CA SER A 27 -2.37 -13.69 -12.29
C SER A 27 -1.28 -13.22 -13.25
N MET A 28 -1.55 -12.18 -14.05
CA MET A 28 -0.64 -11.64 -15.08
C MET A 28 -0.60 -10.11 -15.03
N HIS A 29 -0.39 -9.57 -13.83
CA HIS A 29 -0.45 -8.12 -13.60
C HIS A 29 0.91 -7.44 -13.80
N SER A 30 2.02 -8.14 -13.53
CA SER A 30 3.38 -7.54 -13.56
C SER A 30 3.89 -7.33 -14.99
N ILE A 31 3.35 -6.33 -15.67
CA ILE A 31 3.69 -5.95 -17.05
C ILE A 31 4.65 -4.76 -17.03
N PHE A 32 5.67 -4.77 -17.91
CA PHE A 32 6.67 -3.70 -17.99
C PHE A 32 6.07 -2.35 -18.45
N ASN A 33 5.24 -2.38 -19.50
CA ASN A 33 4.52 -1.21 -20.02
C ASN A 33 3.08 -1.21 -19.52
N GLN A 34 2.85 -0.58 -18.38
CA GLN A 34 1.53 -0.43 -17.78
C GLN A 34 0.78 0.69 -18.50
N ILE A 35 -0.44 0.40 -18.97
CA ILE A 35 -1.28 1.34 -19.72
C ILE A 35 -2.63 1.41 -19.02
N VAL A 36 -3.08 2.63 -18.76
CA VAL A 36 -4.35 2.92 -18.09
C VAL A 36 -5.30 3.67 -19.03
N MET A 37 -6.59 3.38 -18.92
CA MET A 37 -7.64 4.14 -19.58
C MET A 37 -8.30 5.05 -18.54
N ALA A 38 -7.80 6.29 -18.42
CA ALA A 38 -8.15 7.22 -17.34
C ALA A 38 -9.66 7.46 -17.17
N ASP A 39 -10.42 7.45 -18.27
CA ASP A 39 -11.87 7.73 -18.26
C ASP A 39 -12.74 6.45 -18.16
N SER A 40 -12.12 5.28 -17.95
CA SER A 40 -12.79 3.98 -18.07
C SER A 40 -12.84 3.22 -16.75
N VAL A 41 -13.90 3.42 -15.96
CA VAL A 41 -14.08 2.76 -14.64
C VAL A 41 -15.27 1.80 -14.58
N THR A 42 -16.23 1.93 -15.49
CA THR A 42 -17.55 1.28 -15.43
C THR A 42 -17.49 -0.23 -15.21
N LYS A 43 -16.58 -0.93 -15.91
CA LYS A 43 -16.41 -2.38 -15.79
C LYS A 43 -16.04 -2.83 -14.37
N HIS A 44 -15.18 -2.08 -13.68
CA HIS A 44 -14.84 -2.36 -12.29
C HIS A 44 -15.99 -1.96 -11.37
N ALA A 45 -16.59 -0.79 -11.61
CA ALA A 45 -17.68 -0.25 -10.80
C ALA A 45 -18.90 -1.18 -10.67
N GLU A 46 -19.19 -2.00 -11.69
CA GLU A 46 -20.25 -3.03 -11.58
C GLU A 46 -20.04 -4.01 -10.42
N ASN A 47 -18.79 -4.26 -10.02
CA ASN A 47 -18.46 -5.14 -8.90
C ASN A 47 -18.52 -4.43 -7.53
N TRP A 48 -18.63 -3.10 -7.51
CA TRP A 48 -18.63 -2.29 -6.30
C TRP A 48 -20.04 -1.89 -5.87
N LYS A 49 -21.02 -2.01 -6.78
CA LYS A 49 -22.42 -1.68 -6.49
C LYS A 49 -22.97 -2.60 -5.40
N GLY A 50 -23.72 -2.01 -4.46
CA GLY A 50 -24.37 -2.73 -3.37
C GLY A 50 -23.44 -3.15 -2.23
N VAL A 51 -22.19 -2.69 -2.20
CA VAL A 51 -21.27 -2.92 -1.08
C VAL A 51 -21.52 -1.88 0.03
N ASP A 52 -21.62 -2.34 1.28
CA ASP A 52 -21.90 -1.49 2.44
C ASP A 52 -20.72 -0.55 2.78
N PHE A 53 -19.49 -1.08 2.73
CA PHE A 53 -18.26 -0.33 2.98
C PHE A 53 -17.26 -0.54 1.84
N LEU A 54 -17.01 0.52 1.07
CA LEU A 54 -16.00 0.53 0.01
C LEU A 54 -14.73 1.23 0.47
N ILE A 55 -13.59 0.54 0.36
CA ILE A 55 -12.27 1.06 0.67
C ILE A 55 -11.43 0.98 -0.59
N PHE A 56 -11.02 2.14 -1.11
CA PHE A 56 -10.20 2.25 -2.30
C PHE A 56 -8.77 2.65 -1.96
N ASN A 57 -7.79 2.10 -2.68
CA ASN A 57 -6.42 2.61 -2.71
C ASN A 57 -5.83 2.44 -4.11
N THR A 58 -4.89 3.31 -4.47
CA THR A 58 -4.04 3.17 -5.65
C THR A 58 -2.84 4.10 -5.49
N TYR A 59 -1.63 3.60 -5.65
CA TYR A 59 -0.40 4.39 -5.50
C TYR A 59 0.79 3.65 -6.07
N GLU A 60 1.06 2.46 -5.53
CA GLU A 60 2.32 1.75 -5.74
C GLU A 60 2.69 1.58 -7.22
N TRP A 61 1.72 1.26 -8.05
CA TRP A 61 1.92 0.99 -9.47
C TRP A 61 2.20 2.26 -10.29
N TRP A 62 1.67 3.40 -9.88
CA TRP A 62 1.99 4.70 -10.48
C TRP A 62 3.46 5.08 -10.30
N MET A 63 4.08 4.55 -9.25
CA MET A 63 5.46 4.83 -8.88
C MET A 63 6.48 3.88 -9.52
N ASN A 64 6.07 2.91 -10.33
CA ASN A 64 6.97 1.89 -10.91
C ASN A 64 8.08 2.46 -11.82
N HIS A 65 7.88 3.65 -12.39
CA HIS A 65 8.86 4.33 -13.22
C HIS A 65 9.72 5.34 -12.44
N LEU A 66 9.45 5.54 -11.15
CA LEU A 66 10.15 6.49 -10.30
C LEU A 66 11.18 5.74 -9.42
N LYS A 67 12.42 6.22 -9.47
CA LYS A 67 13.52 5.68 -8.64
C LYS A 67 13.45 6.27 -7.23
N MET A 68 12.58 5.73 -6.36
CA MET A 68 12.79 5.66 -4.91
C MET A 68 11.54 5.14 -4.22
N LYS A 69 11.65 4.07 -3.43
CA LYS A 69 10.53 3.61 -2.58
C LYS A 69 10.90 3.25 -1.14
N ALA A 70 12.18 3.24 -0.79
CA ALA A 70 12.68 3.06 0.58
C ALA A 70 14.21 3.02 0.54
N LEU A 71 14.87 4.16 0.76
CA LEU A 71 16.31 4.21 0.92
C LEU A 71 16.62 4.54 2.39
N SER A 72 17.52 3.78 3.00
CA SER A 72 18.01 3.98 4.36
C SER A 72 18.45 5.43 4.67
N PRO A 73 19.08 6.16 3.72
CA PRO A 73 19.34 7.61 3.87
C PRO A 73 18.10 8.46 4.17
N GLY A 74 16.91 8.08 3.68
CA GLY A 74 15.65 8.77 3.98
C GLY A 74 15.25 8.72 5.46
N TRP A 75 15.81 7.77 6.20
CA TRP A 75 15.70 7.65 7.67
C TRP A 75 16.99 8.08 8.40
N ASN A 76 17.88 8.81 7.73
CA ASN A 76 19.18 9.24 8.24
C ASN A 76 20.07 8.06 8.69
N ASN A 77 19.96 6.92 8.01
CA ASN A 77 20.82 5.75 8.22
C ASN A 77 21.60 5.44 6.92
N PRO A 78 22.71 6.14 6.63
CA PRO A 78 23.45 5.94 5.37
C PRO A 78 24.09 4.55 5.26
N ASP A 79 24.35 3.88 6.39
CA ASP A 79 24.98 2.55 6.44
C ASP A 79 23.96 1.41 6.34
N GLY A 80 22.66 1.71 6.37
CA GLY A 80 21.60 0.71 6.23
C GLY A 80 21.43 0.21 4.80
N ILE A 81 20.90 -1.00 4.64
CA ILE A 81 20.54 -1.55 3.32
C ILE A 81 19.02 -1.51 3.13
N LYS A 82 18.51 -0.52 2.39
CA LYS A 82 17.08 -0.27 2.20
C LYS A 82 16.32 -0.29 3.54
N CYS A 83 15.34 -1.18 3.70
CA CYS A 83 14.64 -1.43 4.97
C CYS A 83 15.19 -2.63 5.75
N ALA A 84 16.15 -3.38 5.20
CA ALA A 84 16.48 -4.72 5.70
C ALA A 84 17.23 -4.72 7.04
N MET A 85 17.90 -3.62 7.36
CA MET A 85 18.64 -3.45 8.62
C MET A 85 17.83 -2.67 9.68
N GLU A 86 16.60 -2.29 9.36
CA GLU A 86 15.77 -1.47 10.23
C GLU A 86 14.91 -2.34 11.15
N THR A 87 15.14 -2.28 12.46
CA THR A 87 14.44 -3.12 13.45
C THR A 87 13.55 -2.33 14.40
N THR A 88 13.67 -1.00 14.40
CA THR A 88 12.88 -0.08 15.21
C THR A 88 12.20 0.98 14.34
N PRO A 89 11.08 1.59 14.79
CA PRO A 89 10.51 2.74 14.09
C PRO A 89 11.46 3.93 14.14
N VAL A 90 11.19 4.92 13.30
CA VAL A 90 11.76 6.25 13.51
C VAL A 90 11.16 6.82 14.80
N LEU A 91 12.00 7.12 15.78
CA LEU A 91 11.58 7.63 17.09
C LEU A 91 11.53 9.16 17.13
N ASN A 92 12.33 9.83 16.30
CA ASN A 92 12.35 11.29 16.24
C ASN A 92 11.29 11.81 15.27
N MET A 93 10.11 12.15 15.78
CA MET A 93 8.99 12.70 15.00
C MET A 93 9.18 14.17 14.57
N SER A 94 10.25 14.83 15.04
CA SER A 94 10.59 16.19 14.61
C SER A 94 11.49 16.20 13.37
N MET A 95 12.00 15.05 12.94
CA MET A 95 12.88 14.96 11.79
C MET A 95 12.05 14.90 10.49
N PRO A 96 12.34 15.75 9.49
CA PRO A 96 11.74 15.58 8.17
C PRO A 96 12.23 14.26 7.56
N LEU A 97 11.29 13.46 7.06
CA LEU A 97 11.56 12.22 6.34
C LEU A 97 11.33 12.44 4.85
N ASP A 98 12.25 11.96 4.03
CA ASP A 98 12.05 11.81 2.59
C ASP A 98 12.38 10.36 2.20
N VAL A 99 11.32 9.57 2.07
CA VAL A 99 11.42 8.14 1.69
C VAL A 99 10.96 7.90 0.25
N GLY A 100 10.78 8.96 -0.54
CA GLY A 100 10.30 8.87 -1.93
C GLY A 100 8.78 8.88 -2.10
N THR A 101 8.03 9.27 -1.07
CA THR A 101 6.58 9.45 -1.17
C THR A 101 6.24 10.62 -2.10
N ASP A 102 5.40 10.37 -3.10
CA ASP A 102 4.84 11.44 -3.94
C ASP A 102 3.71 12.16 -3.19
N TRP A 103 4.09 13.24 -2.49
CA TRP A 103 3.15 14.11 -1.78
C TRP A 103 2.21 14.89 -2.70
N GLN A 104 2.52 15.02 -4.00
CA GLN A 104 1.60 15.61 -4.97
C GLN A 104 0.42 14.67 -5.23
N MET A 105 0.66 13.38 -5.43
CA MET A 105 -0.41 12.38 -5.56
C MET A 105 -1.28 12.32 -4.30
N PHE A 106 -0.65 12.37 -3.12
CA PHE A 106 -1.37 12.45 -1.84
C PHE A 106 -2.31 13.68 -1.80
N ALA A 107 -1.79 14.86 -2.14
CA ALA A 107 -2.56 16.09 -2.13
C ALA A 107 -3.73 16.06 -3.14
N ILE A 108 -3.52 15.51 -4.34
CA ILE A 108 -4.56 15.31 -5.35
C ILE A 108 -5.67 14.43 -4.78
N ALA A 109 -5.33 13.27 -4.21
CA ALA A 109 -6.31 12.36 -3.64
C ALA A 109 -7.10 13.01 -2.48
N ALA A 110 -6.41 13.68 -1.56
CA ALA A 110 -7.05 14.39 -0.46
C ALA A 110 -7.99 15.51 -0.93
N ASN A 111 -7.61 16.26 -1.97
CA ASN A 111 -8.43 17.34 -2.53
C ASN A 111 -9.66 16.81 -3.29
N VAL A 112 -9.49 15.76 -4.10
CA VAL A 112 -10.58 15.15 -4.86
C VAL A 112 -11.62 14.54 -3.92
N THR A 113 -11.19 13.78 -2.91
CA THR A 113 -12.12 13.18 -1.94
C THR A 113 -12.95 14.20 -1.16
N ARG A 114 -12.41 15.39 -0.90
CA ARG A 114 -13.16 16.51 -0.27
C ARG A 114 -14.13 17.22 -1.23
N SER A 115 -13.89 17.12 -2.53
CA SER A 115 -14.68 17.85 -3.56
C SER A 115 -15.86 17.04 -4.09
N ILE A 116 -15.89 15.73 -3.82
CA ILE A 116 -16.96 14.83 -4.27
C ILE A 116 -18.21 15.03 -3.41
N LYS A 117 -19.39 15.00 -4.04
CA LYS A 117 -20.69 15.18 -3.37
C LYS A 117 -21.04 14.05 -2.41
N VAL A 118 -20.62 12.82 -2.73
CA VAL A 118 -20.77 11.65 -1.86
C VAL A 118 -19.74 11.76 -0.74
N PRO A 119 -20.13 11.63 0.55
CA PRO A 119 -19.17 11.69 1.66
C PRO A 119 -18.11 10.61 1.53
N ILE A 120 -16.84 11.01 1.47
CA ILE A 120 -15.68 10.12 1.48
C ILE A 120 -14.84 10.45 2.70
N TYR A 121 -14.50 9.42 3.48
CA TYR A 121 -13.51 9.57 4.55
C TYR A 121 -12.11 9.27 4.01
N PHE A 122 -11.25 10.28 3.98
CA PHE A 122 -9.85 10.12 3.59
C PHE A 122 -9.03 9.59 4.77
N LEU A 123 -8.67 8.31 4.72
CA LEU A 123 -7.86 7.66 5.75
C LEU A 123 -6.37 8.03 5.57
N ASN A 124 -5.94 9.09 6.25
CA ASN A 124 -4.55 9.55 6.18
C ASN A 124 -3.61 8.62 6.98
N ILE A 125 -3.01 7.67 6.28
CA ILE A 125 -2.03 6.71 6.84
C ILE A 125 -0.60 6.99 6.41
N THR A 126 -0.34 8.02 5.59
CA THR A 126 0.95 8.15 4.89
C THR A 126 2.08 8.45 5.86
N THR A 127 2.02 9.59 6.56
CA THR A 127 3.07 10.01 7.50
C THR A 127 3.30 8.97 8.60
N LEU A 128 2.24 8.44 9.23
CA LEU A 128 2.39 7.42 10.27
C LEU A 128 3.11 6.17 9.75
N SER A 129 2.92 5.83 8.46
CA SER A 129 3.53 4.65 7.83
C SER A 129 5.00 4.89 7.50
N GLU A 130 5.40 6.11 7.14
CA GLU A 130 6.81 6.45 6.87
C GLU A 130 7.71 6.27 8.11
N TYR A 131 7.15 6.42 9.32
CA TYR A 131 7.87 6.13 10.57
C TYR A 131 8.12 4.62 10.79
N ARG A 132 7.48 3.73 10.04
CA ARG A 132 7.45 2.28 10.28
C ARG A 132 8.44 1.51 9.42
N LYS A 133 9.64 2.06 9.25
CA LYS A 133 10.77 1.46 8.51
C LYS A 133 11.08 -0.02 8.82
N HIS A 134 10.78 -0.47 10.03
CA HIS A 134 11.00 -1.84 10.50
C HIS A 134 9.90 -2.85 10.15
N ALA A 135 8.75 -2.40 9.65
CA ALA A 135 7.57 -3.25 9.53
C ALA A 135 7.45 -3.96 8.16
N HIS A 136 8.41 -3.73 7.26
CA HIS A 136 8.42 -4.33 5.92
C HIS A 136 8.79 -5.82 5.95
N ALA A 137 8.37 -6.53 4.89
CA ALA A 137 8.73 -7.93 4.69
C ALA A 137 10.24 -8.15 4.52
N SER A 138 10.96 -7.16 3.96
CA SER A 138 12.40 -7.26 3.69
C SER A 138 12.70 -8.53 2.87
N VAL A 139 13.64 -9.35 3.29
CA VAL A 139 14.01 -10.63 2.65
C VAL A 139 13.15 -11.82 3.14
N TYR A 140 12.16 -11.57 3.99
CA TYR A 140 11.24 -12.58 4.51
C TYR A 140 9.95 -12.64 3.68
N THR A 141 10.11 -12.61 2.35
CA THR A 141 9.02 -12.58 1.37
C THR A 141 9.13 -13.72 0.36
N ILE A 142 8.13 -13.81 -0.52
CA ILE A 142 8.11 -14.72 -1.66
C ILE A 142 8.46 -13.98 -2.96
N ARG A 143 9.19 -14.63 -3.85
CA ARG A 143 9.45 -14.15 -5.21
C ARG A 143 9.05 -15.24 -6.19
N GLN A 144 8.19 -14.91 -7.15
CA GLN A 144 7.64 -15.87 -8.13
C GLN A 144 7.04 -17.12 -7.47
N GLY A 145 6.33 -16.93 -6.36
CA GLY A 145 5.65 -18.01 -5.63
C GLY A 145 6.54 -18.90 -4.76
N LYS A 146 7.83 -18.57 -4.59
CA LYS A 146 8.76 -19.33 -3.74
C LYS A 146 9.42 -18.44 -2.70
N MET A 147 9.70 -19.01 -1.53
CA MET A 147 10.52 -18.35 -0.50
C MET A 147 11.93 -18.09 -1.03
N LEU A 148 12.51 -16.96 -0.64
CA LEU A 148 13.91 -16.65 -0.96
C LEU A 148 14.87 -17.66 -0.31
N THR A 149 15.90 -18.08 -1.05
CA THR A 149 16.95 -18.97 -0.56
C THR A 149 17.87 -18.26 0.45
N PRO A 150 18.66 -18.99 1.26
CA PRO A 150 19.64 -18.37 2.16
C PRO A 150 20.58 -17.39 1.45
N GLU A 151 21.03 -17.74 0.24
CA GLU A 151 21.92 -16.91 -0.57
C GLU A 151 21.23 -15.63 -1.04
N GLN A 152 19.96 -15.73 -1.42
CA GLN A 152 19.15 -14.56 -1.81
C GLN A 152 18.86 -13.65 -0.61
N LYS A 153 18.60 -14.23 0.57
CA LYS A 153 18.41 -13.46 1.81
C LYS A 153 19.67 -12.74 2.27
N ALA A 154 20.85 -13.28 1.94
CA ALA A 154 22.14 -12.66 2.21
C ALA A 154 22.41 -11.42 1.33
N ASP A 155 21.63 -11.19 0.26
CA ASP A 155 21.70 -9.99 -0.59
C ASP A 155 20.40 -9.15 -0.50
N PRO A 156 20.18 -8.43 0.62
CA PRO A 156 19.02 -7.56 0.77
C PRO A 156 19.03 -6.39 -0.22
N LEU A 157 20.18 -5.99 -0.77
CA LEU A 157 20.24 -4.90 -1.75
C LEU A 157 19.44 -5.27 -3.00
N THR A 158 19.54 -6.52 -3.45
CA THR A 158 18.77 -7.02 -4.60
C THR A 158 17.38 -7.53 -4.22
N TYR A 159 17.25 -8.20 -3.08
CA TYR A 159 16.07 -9.02 -2.78
C TYR A 159 15.12 -8.47 -1.72
N ALA A 160 15.49 -7.43 -0.96
CA ALA A 160 14.60 -6.88 0.06
C ALA A 160 13.36 -6.22 -0.57
N ASP A 161 12.20 -6.64 -0.09
CA ASP A 161 10.90 -6.05 -0.33
C ASP A 161 10.61 -5.00 0.75
N CYS A 162 10.71 -3.74 0.36
CA CYS A 162 10.44 -2.58 1.21
C CYS A 162 9.14 -1.87 0.84
N ILE A 163 8.21 -2.61 0.23
CA ILE A 163 6.89 -2.12 -0.19
C ILE A 163 5.81 -2.84 0.62
N HIS A 164 5.92 -4.16 0.73
CA HIS A 164 4.96 -4.97 1.47
C HIS A 164 5.32 -5.07 2.96
N TRP A 165 4.30 -5.38 3.76
CA TRP A 165 4.35 -5.36 5.22
C TRP A 165 4.22 -6.76 5.80
N CYS A 166 4.90 -7.02 6.91
CA CYS A 166 4.70 -8.23 7.70
C CYS A 166 3.36 -8.16 8.46
N PRO A 167 2.57 -9.25 8.47
CA PRO A 167 1.52 -9.46 9.46
C PRO A 167 2.04 -10.30 10.65
N PRO A 168 1.62 -10.02 11.90
CA PRO A 168 0.99 -8.78 12.33
C PRO A 168 1.97 -7.61 12.26
N GLY A 169 1.48 -6.41 11.94
CA GLY A 169 2.30 -5.23 11.75
C GLY A 169 1.50 -3.95 11.47
N LEU A 170 1.95 -3.20 10.46
CA LEU A 170 1.38 -1.89 10.15
C LEU A 170 -0.04 -1.94 9.56
N PRO A 171 -0.40 -2.89 8.66
CA PRO A 171 -1.75 -2.97 8.12
C PRO A 171 -2.84 -3.14 9.18
N GLU A 172 -2.51 -3.77 10.32
CA GLU A 172 -3.40 -3.90 11.47
C GLU A 172 -3.76 -2.53 12.07
N THR A 173 -2.79 -1.62 12.20
CA THR A 173 -3.07 -0.23 12.61
C THR A 173 -4.00 0.47 11.63
N TRP A 174 -3.85 0.25 10.32
CA TRP A 174 -4.77 0.82 9.33
C TRP A 174 -6.19 0.25 9.48
N ASN A 175 -6.30 -1.05 9.76
CA ASN A 175 -7.56 -1.71 10.03
C ASN A 175 -8.21 -1.23 11.33
N GLU A 176 -7.44 -0.93 12.38
CA GLU A 176 -7.93 -0.32 13.62
C GLU A 176 -8.53 1.07 13.36
N LEU A 177 -7.84 1.90 12.56
CA LEU A 177 -8.37 3.22 12.17
C LEU A 177 -9.66 3.08 11.35
N LEU A 178 -9.69 2.14 10.39
CA LEU A 178 -10.90 1.85 9.61
C LEU A 178 -12.05 1.39 10.52
N TYR A 179 -11.78 0.46 11.43
CA TYR A 179 -12.74 -0.05 12.40
C TYR A 179 -13.30 1.08 13.26
N ALA A 180 -12.45 1.96 13.80
CA ALA A 180 -12.89 3.10 14.60
C ALA A 180 -13.83 4.02 13.81
N ARG A 181 -13.57 4.24 12.52
CA ARG A 181 -14.46 5.03 11.65
C ARG A 181 -15.79 4.35 11.41
N ILE A 182 -15.78 3.05 11.08
CA ILE A 182 -17.01 2.28 10.91
C ILE A 182 -17.82 2.34 12.19
N ALA A 183 -17.25 1.93 13.33
CA ALA A 183 -17.93 1.86 14.63
C ALA A 183 -18.43 3.23 15.13
N SER A 184 -17.82 4.35 14.76
CA SER A 184 -18.28 5.69 15.16
C SER A 184 -19.54 6.19 14.46
N HIS A 185 -19.98 5.49 13.41
CA HIS A 185 -21.15 5.84 12.60
C HIS A 185 -22.28 4.80 12.71
N TRP A 186 -22.22 3.93 13.73
CA TRP A 186 -23.29 3.06 14.20
C TRP A 186 -23.75 3.45 15.60
#